data_AF-A0A409Y1X0-F1
#
_entry.id   AF-A0A409Y1X0-F1
#
_cell.length_a   1.000
_cell.length_b   1.000
_cell.length_c   1.000
_cell.angle_alpha   90.00
_cell.angle_beta   90.00
_cell.angle_gamma   90.00
#
_symmetry.space_group_name_H-M   'P 1'
#
loop_
_entity.id
_entity.type
_entity.pdbx_description
1 polymer ?
#
loop_
_entity_poly.entity_id
_entity_poly.type
_entity_poly.pdbx_seq_one_letter_code
_entity_poly.pdbx_strand_id
1 'polypeptide(L)'
;MPSKTAHTIRPATPADLPQIIAIMNHYIAHTVISLRMDALTLTDYEGIFSSVRAQGLPFFVTETPSRGHEAQVTGEEGEGEEGETGKKVTGFAYAHGFRPTYTGYRHTAEITIYVHPSYHSQGVGTLLMDTLMGALRATNSSSSSSPPSPSTNSSTSPSPNPSPDSSTSPIDANEHTPPIKQVLSLMSLNEDGPNGGWGLRDWYARWGFEQIGHMKRVGYKFGRWVDVVMMQVSLE
;
A
#
# COMPACT_ATOMS: atom_id res chain seq x y z
N MET A 1 -30.12 -5.05 13.23
CA MET A 1 -28.66 -4.95 12.98
C MET A 1 -28.44 -3.81 12.00
N PRO A 2 -27.53 -2.87 12.23
CA PRO A 2 -27.29 -1.79 11.26
C PRO A 2 -26.75 -2.40 9.96
N SER A 3 -27.37 -2.05 8.84
CA SER A 3 -26.95 -2.44 7.50
C SER A 3 -25.50 -2.02 7.29
N LYS A 4 -24.61 -2.98 7.01
CA LYS A 4 -23.20 -2.70 6.70
C LYS A 4 -23.18 -1.95 5.37
N THR A 5 -22.92 -0.63 5.42
CA THR A 5 -22.81 0.19 4.20
C THR A 5 -21.80 -0.45 3.25
N ALA A 6 -22.26 -0.85 2.07
CA ALA A 6 -21.41 -1.53 1.09
C ALA A 6 -20.47 -0.50 0.43
N HIS A 7 -19.20 -0.52 0.81
CA HIS A 7 -18.16 0.30 0.17
C HIS A 7 -17.76 -0.30 -1.17
N THR A 8 -17.44 0.55 -2.15
CA THR A 8 -16.86 0.12 -3.43
C THR A 8 -15.36 0.39 -3.45
N ILE A 9 -14.59 -0.48 -4.12
CA ILE A 9 -13.14 -0.35 -4.27
C ILE A 9 -12.77 -0.23 -5.75
N ARG A 10 -11.78 0.61 -6.05
CA ARG A 10 -11.26 0.83 -7.41
C ARG A 10 -9.81 1.31 -7.40
N PRO A 11 -9.08 1.21 -8.53
CA PRO A 11 -7.79 1.86 -8.66
C PRO A 11 -7.86 3.37 -8.37
N ALA A 12 -6.83 3.88 -7.72
CA ALA A 12 -6.71 5.30 -7.42
C ALA A 12 -6.33 6.12 -8.66
N THR A 13 -6.86 7.34 -8.71
CA THR A 13 -6.62 8.34 -9.75
C THR A 13 -6.03 9.63 -9.13
N PRO A 14 -5.40 10.51 -9.91
CA PRO A 14 -4.93 11.80 -9.39
C PRO A 14 -6.01 12.65 -8.71
N ALA A 15 -7.28 12.50 -9.13
CA ALA A 15 -8.42 13.21 -8.54
C ALA A 15 -8.71 12.77 -7.09
N ASP A 16 -8.23 11.60 -6.66
CA ASP A 16 -8.43 11.10 -5.30
C ASP A 16 -7.41 11.69 -4.30
N LEU A 17 -6.30 12.26 -4.79
CA LEU A 17 -5.18 12.71 -3.95
C LEU A 17 -5.58 13.72 -2.87
N PRO A 18 -6.43 14.73 -3.13
CA PRO A 18 -6.85 15.66 -2.09
C PRO A 18 -7.55 14.96 -0.90
N GLN A 19 -8.41 13.97 -1.16
CA GLN A 19 -9.11 13.23 -0.10
C GLN A 19 -8.17 12.26 0.62
N ILE A 20 -7.23 11.62 -0.09
CA ILE A 20 -6.19 10.78 0.51
C ILE A 20 -5.31 11.60 1.46
N ILE A 21 -4.89 12.80 1.04
CA ILE A 21 -4.10 13.73 1.84
C ILE A 21 -4.88 14.16 3.08
N ALA A 22 -6.18 14.47 2.95
CA ALA A 22 -7.01 14.81 4.10
C ALA A 22 -7.06 13.68 5.16
N ILE A 23 -7.21 12.42 4.72
CA ILE A 23 -7.15 11.26 5.62
C ILE A 23 -5.77 11.19 6.30
N MET A 24 -4.68 11.29 5.54
CA MET A 24 -3.33 11.21 6.10
C MET A 24 -3.02 12.34 7.07
N ASN A 25 -3.40 13.58 6.74
CA ASN A 25 -3.16 14.74 7.57
C ASN A 25 -3.93 14.66 8.89
N HIS A 26 -5.10 14.03 8.91
CA HIS A 26 -5.77 13.71 10.18
C HIS A 26 -4.90 12.78 11.05
N TYR A 27 -4.37 11.68 10.50
CA TYR A 27 -3.51 10.77 11.27
C TYR A 27 -2.20 11.43 11.71
N ILE A 28 -1.61 12.28 10.87
CA ILE A 28 -0.41 13.06 11.19
C ILE A 28 -0.70 14.01 12.36
N ALA A 29 -1.79 14.76 12.30
CA ALA A 29 -2.10 15.78 13.30
C ALA A 29 -2.55 15.20 14.65
N HIS A 30 -3.18 14.02 14.66
CA HIS A 30 -3.92 13.54 15.84
C HIS A 30 -3.44 12.20 16.41
N THR A 31 -2.53 11.49 15.73
CA THR A 31 -2.14 10.13 16.16
C THR A 31 -0.64 9.88 16.01
N VAL A 32 -0.17 8.82 16.67
CA VAL A 32 1.16 8.25 16.44
C VAL A 32 1.18 7.15 15.37
N ILE A 33 0.03 6.85 14.74
CA ILE A 33 -0.06 5.80 13.69
C ILE A 33 0.87 6.15 12.53
N SER A 34 0.87 7.42 12.11
CA SER A 34 1.93 7.99 11.27
C SER A 34 2.92 8.76 12.14
N LEU A 35 4.21 8.47 11.98
CA LEU A 35 5.30 9.22 12.63
C LEU A 35 5.73 10.47 11.83
N ARG A 36 5.10 10.75 10.68
CA ARG A 36 5.30 12.01 9.98
C ARG A 36 4.79 13.17 10.87
N MET A 37 5.54 14.28 10.87
CA MET A 37 5.27 15.47 11.69
C MET A 37 4.65 16.60 10.86
N ASP A 38 5.15 16.78 9.63
CA ASP A 38 4.68 17.82 8.73
C ASP A 38 3.50 17.35 7.88
N ALA A 39 2.54 18.24 7.69
CA ALA A 39 1.41 17.98 6.80
C ALA A 39 1.89 17.62 5.39
N LEU A 40 1.17 16.69 4.76
CA LEU A 40 1.34 16.35 3.36
C LEU A 40 0.75 17.45 2.48
N THR A 41 1.51 17.81 1.46
CA THR A 41 1.06 18.65 0.34
C THR A 41 0.66 17.79 -0.85
N LEU A 42 0.01 18.40 -1.84
CA LEU A 42 -0.30 17.71 -3.10
C LEU A 42 0.97 17.25 -3.82
N THR A 43 1.98 18.12 -3.89
CA THR A 43 3.28 17.81 -4.51
C THR A 43 3.94 16.59 -3.89
N ASP A 44 3.93 16.47 -2.55
CA ASP A 44 4.51 15.32 -1.87
C ASP A 44 3.84 14.00 -2.30
N TYR A 45 2.51 14.02 -2.36
CA TYR A 45 1.73 12.82 -2.60
C TYR A 45 1.66 12.43 -4.08
N GLU A 46 1.70 13.40 -4.99
CA GLU A 46 1.88 13.16 -6.43
C GLU A 46 3.17 12.39 -6.71
N GLY A 47 4.26 12.68 -5.98
CA GLY A 47 5.52 11.95 -6.05
C GLY A 47 5.37 10.48 -5.64
N ILE A 48 4.69 10.21 -4.52
CA ILE A 48 4.40 8.84 -4.06
C ILE A 48 3.56 8.10 -5.10
N PHE A 49 2.47 8.72 -5.54
CA PHE A 49 1.55 8.12 -6.51
C PHE A 49 2.23 7.79 -7.84
N SER A 50 3.05 8.71 -8.35
CA SER A 50 3.82 8.52 -9.58
C SER A 50 4.86 7.41 -9.42
N SER A 51 5.54 7.36 -8.27
CA SER A 51 6.54 6.32 -7.98
C SER A 51 5.92 4.92 -7.90
N VAL A 52 4.77 4.77 -7.24
CA VAL A 52 4.04 3.50 -7.15
C VAL A 52 3.63 3.02 -8.55
N ARG A 53 3.09 3.93 -9.37
CA ARG A 53 2.72 3.63 -10.76
C ARG A 53 3.91 3.26 -11.63
N ALA A 54 5.03 3.97 -11.51
CA ALA A 54 6.26 3.68 -12.25
C ALA A 54 6.84 2.30 -11.92
N GLN A 55 6.61 1.82 -10.69
CA GLN A 55 6.98 0.47 -10.27
C GLN A 55 5.97 -0.60 -10.70
N GLY A 56 4.85 -0.23 -11.31
CA GLY A 56 3.76 -1.15 -11.66
C GLY A 56 3.06 -1.77 -10.45
N LEU A 57 3.12 -1.10 -9.29
CA LEU A 57 2.54 -1.59 -8.04
C LEU A 57 1.12 -1.07 -7.82
N PRO A 58 0.27 -1.82 -7.09
CA PRO A 58 -1.13 -1.47 -6.88
C PRO A 58 -1.32 -0.25 -5.98
N PHE A 59 -2.31 0.59 -6.34
CA PHE A 59 -2.83 1.68 -5.52
C PHE A 59 -4.36 1.71 -5.65
N PHE A 60 -5.07 1.50 -4.54
CA PHE A 60 -6.53 1.47 -4.47
C PHE A 60 -7.10 2.52 -3.53
N VAL A 61 -8.32 2.96 -3.83
CA VAL A 61 -9.20 3.70 -2.93
C VAL A 61 -10.51 2.94 -2.73
N THR A 62 -11.08 3.10 -1.56
CA THR A 62 -12.49 2.77 -1.30
C THR A 62 -13.29 4.04 -1.26
N GLU A 63 -14.52 3.99 -1.73
CA GLU A 63 -15.44 5.13 -1.73
C GLU A 63 -16.80 4.73 -1.17
N THR A 64 -17.53 5.72 -0.65
CA THR A 64 -18.93 5.53 -0.28
C THR A 64 -19.71 5.03 -1.50
N PRO A 65 -20.68 4.12 -1.32
CA PRO A 65 -21.54 3.71 -2.42
C PRO A 65 -22.18 4.94 -3.07
N SER A 66 -22.31 4.92 -4.39
CA SER A 66 -23.15 5.89 -5.08
C SER A 66 -24.52 5.85 -4.43
N ARG A 67 -24.98 6.94 -3.80
CA ARG A 67 -26.41 7.07 -3.54
C ARG A 67 -27.07 7.02 -4.92
N GLY A 68 -27.83 5.97 -5.19
CA GLY A 68 -28.76 5.97 -6.31
C GLY A 68 -29.61 7.23 -6.23
N HIS A 69 -30.00 7.75 -7.38
CA HIS A 69 -30.80 8.95 -7.57
C HIS A 69 -32.22 8.78 -6.96
N GLU A 70 -32.34 8.57 -5.65
CA GLU A 70 -33.60 8.45 -4.92
C GLU A 70 -33.45 9.11 -3.55
N ALA A 71 -33.45 10.44 -3.55
CA ALA A 71 -33.88 11.22 -2.40
C ALA A 71 -34.92 12.21 -2.90
N GLN A 72 -36.16 11.83 -2.62
CA GLN A 72 -37.38 12.60 -2.77
C GLN A 72 -37.18 14.02 -2.21
N VAL A 73 -37.47 15.02 -3.05
CA VAL A 73 -37.57 16.41 -2.64
C VAL A 73 -38.73 16.51 -1.65
N THR A 74 -38.42 16.60 -0.36
CA THR A 74 -39.30 17.19 0.64
C THR A 74 -38.54 18.34 1.26
N GLY A 75 -38.95 19.54 0.88
CA GLY A 75 -38.29 20.78 1.25
C GLY A 75 -38.34 21.02 2.75
N GLU A 76 -37.23 21.56 3.24
CA GLU A 76 -37.15 22.55 4.30
C GLU A 76 -35.77 23.19 4.13
N GLU A 77 -35.76 24.48 3.80
CA GLU A 77 -34.56 25.28 3.56
C GLU A 77 -33.83 25.48 4.89
N GLY A 78 -32.87 24.58 5.17
CA GLY A 78 -31.79 24.83 6.10
C GLY A 78 -30.54 25.20 5.31
N GLU A 79 -29.90 26.31 5.64
CA GLU A 79 -28.58 26.72 5.16
C GLU A 79 -27.55 25.63 5.54
N GLY A 80 -27.41 24.64 4.66
CA GLY A 80 -26.44 23.56 4.76
C GLY A 80 -25.35 23.76 3.71
N GLU A 81 -24.10 23.64 4.16
CA GLU A 81 -22.88 23.67 3.35
C GLU A 81 -23.07 22.98 2.00
N GLU A 82 -22.67 23.65 0.92
CA GLU A 82 -22.81 23.20 -0.47
C GLU A 82 -22.44 21.72 -0.61
N GLY A 83 -23.44 20.92 -1.00
CA GLY A 83 -23.34 19.48 -1.08
C GLY A 83 -22.23 19.04 -2.03
N GLU A 84 -21.20 18.43 -1.46
CA GLU A 84 -20.16 17.72 -2.18
C GLU A 84 -20.81 16.47 -2.83
N THR A 85 -21.30 16.65 -4.07
CA THR A 85 -21.95 15.62 -4.91
C THR A 85 -20.94 14.59 -5.48
N GLY A 86 -19.79 14.44 -4.82
CA GLY A 86 -18.75 13.48 -5.15
C GLY A 86 -18.82 12.26 -4.24
N LYS A 87 -18.46 11.09 -4.78
CA LYS A 87 -18.25 9.91 -3.92
C LYS A 87 -17.08 10.19 -2.99
N LYS A 88 -17.29 10.00 -1.69
CA LYS A 88 -16.28 10.27 -0.66
C LYS A 88 -15.34 9.08 -0.52
N VAL A 89 -14.02 9.32 -0.56
CA VAL A 89 -13.00 8.31 -0.29
C VAL A 89 -13.07 7.93 1.19
N THR A 90 -13.31 6.65 1.46
CA THR A 90 -13.45 6.09 2.81
C THR A 90 -12.17 5.45 3.33
N GLY A 91 -11.17 5.27 2.47
CA GLY A 91 -9.88 4.69 2.80
C GLY A 91 -9.08 4.39 1.55
N PHE A 92 -7.78 4.15 1.70
CA PHE A 92 -6.88 3.85 0.60
C PHE A 92 -5.79 2.87 1.04
N ALA A 93 -5.21 2.19 0.06
CA ALA A 93 -4.07 1.32 0.28
C ALA A 93 -3.19 1.22 -0.97
N TYR A 94 -1.89 1.07 -0.77
CA TYR A 94 -0.93 0.87 -1.86
C TYR A 94 0.26 0.05 -1.41
N ALA A 95 0.98 -0.49 -2.39
CA ALA A 95 2.29 -1.11 -2.19
C ALA A 95 3.39 -0.25 -2.83
N HIS A 96 4.57 -0.24 -2.23
CA HIS A 96 5.77 0.35 -2.82
C HIS A 96 6.97 -0.59 -2.62
N GLY A 97 7.99 -0.51 -3.48
CA GLY A 97 9.21 -1.30 -3.31
C GLY A 97 9.87 -0.99 -1.97
N PHE A 98 10.33 -2.05 -1.28
CA PHE A 98 11.12 -1.90 -0.07
C PHE A 98 12.56 -1.53 -0.45
N ARG A 99 13.01 -0.35 -0.01
CA ARG A 99 14.36 0.18 -0.30
C ARG A 99 14.72 0.07 -1.80
N PRO A 100 13.94 0.70 -2.69
CA PRO A 100 13.96 0.42 -4.14
C PRO A 100 15.29 0.75 -4.83
N THR A 101 16.16 1.57 -4.21
CA THR A 101 17.54 1.83 -4.67
C THR A 101 18.39 0.56 -4.73
N TYR A 102 18.11 -0.46 -3.90
CA TYR A 102 18.86 -1.70 -3.88
C TYR A 102 18.05 -2.82 -4.54
N THR A 103 18.42 -3.19 -5.77
CA THR A 103 17.74 -4.19 -6.60
C THR A 103 17.66 -5.59 -5.96
N GLY A 104 18.49 -5.86 -4.94
CA GLY A 104 18.38 -7.06 -4.10
C GLY A 104 17.04 -7.18 -3.37
N TYR A 105 16.36 -6.07 -3.10
CA TYR A 105 15.03 -6.05 -2.46
C TYR A 105 13.86 -6.02 -3.46
N ARG A 106 14.11 -6.14 -4.78
CA ARG A 106 13.05 -5.96 -5.80
C ARG A 106 11.85 -6.90 -5.68
N HIS A 107 11.99 -8.02 -4.98
CA HIS A 107 10.90 -8.97 -4.69
C HIS A 107 10.17 -8.69 -3.36
N THR A 108 10.49 -7.59 -2.69
CA THR A 108 9.90 -7.19 -1.41
C THR A 108 9.18 -5.86 -1.57
N ALA A 109 7.90 -5.84 -1.20
CA ALA A 109 7.10 -4.63 -1.15
C ALA A 109 6.77 -4.27 0.30
N GLU A 110 6.61 -3.00 0.60
CA GLU A 110 5.99 -2.50 1.82
C GLU A 110 4.60 -1.96 1.49
N ILE A 111 3.63 -2.22 2.36
CA ILE A 111 2.25 -1.79 2.17
C ILE A 111 1.83 -0.70 3.15
N THR A 112 1.03 0.22 2.64
CA THR A 112 0.37 1.27 3.41
C THR A 112 -1.13 1.10 3.32
N ILE A 113 -1.84 1.21 4.45
CA ILE A 113 -3.30 1.16 4.52
C ILE A 113 -3.82 2.16 5.55
N TYR A 114 -4.78 2.99 5.14
CA TYR A 114 -5.46 3.92 6.02
C TYR A 114 -6.96 3.95 5.72
N VAL A 115 -7.74 4.00 6.79
CA VAL A 115 -9.20 4.17 6.73
C VAL A 115 -9.55 5.56 7.24
N HIS A 116 -10.46 6.25 6.58
CA HIS A 116 -10.96 7.54 7.05
C HIS A 116 -11.58 7.38 8.46
N PRO A 117 -11.32 8.28 9.43
CA PRO A 117 -11.72 8.11 10.84
C PRO A 117 -13.20 7.77 11.06
N SER A 118 -14.10 8.42 10.32
CA SER A 118 -15.55 8.15 10.39
C SER A 118 -16.02 6.81 9.81
N TYR A 119 -15.12 6.03 9.19
CA TYR A 119 -15.44 4.78 8.49
C TYR A 119 -14.71 3.56 9.06
N HIS A 120 -14.15 3.69 10.27
CA HIS A 120 -13.53 2.57 10.99
C HIS A 120 -14.56 1.50 11.35
N SER A 121 -14.09 0.25 11.49
CA SER A 121 -14.91 -0.89 11.89
C SER A 121 -16.12 -1.20 10.98
N GLN A 122 -16.14 -0.64 9.77
CA GLN A 122 -17.20 -0.89 8.76
C GLN A 122 -16.76 -1.89 7.67
N GLY A 123 -15.57 -2.48 7.79
CA GLY A 123 -15.02 -3.44 6.83
C GLY A 123 -14.17 -2.82 5.71
N VAL A 124 -13.99 -1.50 5.69
CA VAL A 124 -13.17 -0.78 4.70
C VAL A 124 -11.73 -1.30 4.67
N GLY A 125 -11.07 -1.40 5.83
CA GLY A 125 -9.69 -1.91 5.90
C GLY A 125 -9.56 -3.36 5.42
N THR A 126 -10.55 -4.19 5.69
CA THR A 126 -10.58 -5.59 5.22
C THR A 126 -10.70 -5.65 3.69
N LEU A 127 -11.57 -4.83 3.09
CA LEU A 127 -11.73 -4.76 1.64
C LEU A 127 -10.45 -4.28 0.93
N LEU A 128 -9.79 -3.27 1.50
CA LEU A 128 -8.51 -2.74 1.00
C LEU A 128 -7.40 -3.81 1.07
N MET A 129 -7.25 -4.49 2.21
CA MET A 129 -6.24 -5.53 2.40
C MET A 129 -6.43 -6.71 1.44
N ASP A 130 -7.66 -7.23 1.34
CA ASP A 130 -7.98 -8.34 0.45
C ASP A 130 -7.62 -8.03 -1.00
N THR A 131 -8.05 -6.85 -1.47
CA THR A 131 -7.83 -6.40 -2.85
C THR A 131 -6.34 -6.16 -3.12
N LEU A 132 -5.62 -5.55 -2.18
CA LEU A 132 -4.19 -5.28 -2.32
C LEU A 132 -3.38 -6.57 -2.39
N MET A 133 -3.64 -7.51 -1.49
CA MET A 133 -2.95 -8.81 -1.46
C MET A 133 -3.30 -9.66 -2.68
N GLY A 134 -4.56 -9.62 -3.14
CA GLY A 134 -4.98 -10.25 -4.39
C GLY A 134 -4.22 -9.70 -5.60
N ALA A 135 -4.08 -8.38 -5.71
CA ALA A 135 -3.32 -7.74 -6.79
C ALA A 135 -1.83 -8.11 -6.77
N LEU A 136 -1.19 -8.13 -5.60
CA LEU A 136 0.21 -8.53 -5.46
C LEU A 136 0.46 -10.02 -5.77
N ARG A 137 -0.50 -10.90 -5.47
CA ARG A 137 -0.40 -12.31 -5.87
C ARG A 137 -0.59 -12.49 -7.37
N ALA A 138 -1.49 -11.72 -7.98
CA ALA A 138 -1.75 -11.79 -9.41
C ALA A 138 -0.52 -11.41 -10.26
N THR A 139 0.32 -10.48 -9.79
CA THR A 139 1.60 -10.14 -10.45
C THR A 139 2.60 -11.30 -10.45
N ASN A 140 2.46 -12.27 -9.55
CA ASN A 140 3.35 -13.44 -9.51
C ASN A 140 2.99 -14.45 -10.61
N SER A 141 1.70 -14.67 -10.85
CA SER A 141 1.21 -15.63 -11.85
C SER A 141 1.58 -15.24 -13.29
N SER A 142 1.58 -13.95 -13.61
CA SER A 142 1.92 -13.46 -14.96
C SER A 142 3.40 -13.56 -15.32
N SER A 143 4.30 -13.71 -14.32
CA SER A 143 5.75 -13.79 -14.54
C SER A 143 6.26 -15.20 -14.87
N SER A 144 5.41 -16.23 -14.77
CA SER A 144 5.81 -17.64 -14.89
C SER A 144 5.83 -18.21 -16.32
N SER A 145 5.44 -17.44 -17.34
CA SER A 145 5.38 -17.91 -18.73
C SER A 145 6.52 -17.35 -19.60
N SER A 146 7.76 -17.79 -19.38
CA SER A 146 8.83 -17.65 -20.37
C SER A 146 8.89 -18.91 -21.25
N PRO A 147 8.87 -18.80 -22.60
CA PRO A 147 9.00 -19.96 -23.47
C PRO A 147 10.42 -20.53 -23.44
N PRO A 148 10.62 -21.85 -23.63
CA PRO A 148 11.95 -22.45 -23.63
C PRO A 148 12.79 -21.90 -24.79
N SER A 149 14.00 -21.42 -24.50
CA SER A 149 14.96 -21.00 -25.51
C SER A 149 15.34 -22.17 -26.44
N PRO A 150 15.45 -21.96 -27.76
CA PRO A 150 15.86 -23.02 -28.67
C PRO A 150 17.34 -23.35 -28.47
N SER A 151 17.63 -24.63 -28.23
CA SER A 151 19.00 -25.16 -28.21
C SER A 151 19.57 -25.19 -29.64
N THR A 152 20.61 -24.41 -29.92
CA THR A 152 21.41 -24.58 -31.13
C THR A 152 22.81 -25.06 -30.76
N ASN A 153 23.12 -26.29 -31.19
CA ASN A 153 24.46 -26.85 -31.19
C ASN A 153 25.27 -26.24 -32.35
N SER A 154 26.49 -25.77 -32.09
CA SER A 154 27.59 -25.90 -33.06
C SER A 154 28.96 -25.81 -32.40
N SER A 155 29.83 -26.73 -32.80
CA SER A 155 31.22 -26.88 -32.41
C SER A 155 32.15 -26.03 -33.30
N THR A 156 33.16 -25.36 -32.73
CA THR A 156 34.56 -25.41 -33.22
C THR A 156 35.56 -24.74 -32.25
N SER A 157 36.70 -25.42 -32.09
CA SER A 157 38.01 -25.21 -31.42
C SER A 157 38.61 -23.82 -31.05
N PRO A 158 39.71 -23.80 -30.25
CA PRO A 158 40.05 -22.72 -29.30
C PRO A 158 41.16 -21.75 -29.76
N SER A 159 41.24 -20.58 -29.11
CA SER A 159 42.46 -19.77 -29.00
C SER A 159 42.45 -18.91 -27.71
N PRO A 160 43.63 -18.54 -27.17
CA PRO A 160 43.78 -18.19 -25.76
C PRO A 160 43.73 -16.67 -25.50
N ASN A 161 42.97 -16.30 -24.46
CA ASN A 161 43.04 -15.15 -23.55
C ASN A 161 43.39 -13.75 -24.14
N PRO A 162 42.63 -12.67 -23.81
CA PRO A 162 42.88 -12.02 -22.52
C PRO A 162 41.67 -11.32 -21.86
N SER A 163 41.66 -11.29 -20.52
CA SER A 163 41.26 -10.17 -19.61
C SER A 163 40.33 -10.63 -18.47
N PRO A 164 40.46 -10.06 -17.25
CA PRO A 164 39.59 -10.37 -16.13
C PRO A 164 38.18 -9.86 -16.42
N ASP A 165 37.28 -10.81 -16.63
CA ASP A 165 35.87 -10.58 -16.91
C ASP A 165 35.22 -9.89 -15.69
N SER A 166 34.96 -8.59 -15.78
CA SER A 166 33.98 -7.91 -14.93
C SER A 166 32.60 -8.21 -15.51
N SER A 167 32.17 -9.47 -15.43
CA SER A 167 30.83 -9.90 -15.81
C SER A 167 29.82 -9.50 -14.72
N THR A 168 29.68 -8.20 -14.47
CA THR A 168 28.37 -7.70 -14.05
C THR A 168 27.51 -7.76 -15.30
N SER A 169 26.80 -8.89 -15.47
CA SER A 169 25.70 -8.97 -16.43
C SER A 169 24.85 -7.71 -16.25
N PRO A 170 24.57 -6.95 -17.33
CA PRO A 170 23.67 -5.82 -17.23
C PRO A 170 22.33 -6.40 -16.76
N ILE A 171 21.92 -6.04 -15.54
CA ILE A 171 20.61 -6.38 -14.99
C ILE A 171 19.62 -5.99 -16.08
N ASP A 172 18.90 -6.97 -16.62
CA ASP A 172 18.01 -6.82 -17.76
C ASP A 172 17.16 -5.56 -17.56
N ALA A 173 17.51 -4.49 -18.30
CA ALA A 173 16.87 -3.18 -18.20
C ALA A 173 15.44 -3.19 -18.79
N ASN A 174 14.91 -4.37 -19.03
CA ASN A 174 13.70 -4.63 -19.80
C ASN A 174 12.90 -5.76 -19.13
N GLU A 175 12.60 -5.61 -17.85
CA GLU A 175 11.78 -6.58 -17.14
C GLU A 175 10.54 -5.93 -16.53
N HIS A 176 9.41 -6.54 -16.87
CA HIS A 176 8.15 -6.48 -16.15
C HIS A 176 8.37 -6.36 -14.63
N THR A 177 7.53 -5.60 -13.92
CA THR A 177 7.57 -5.51 -12.45
C THR A 177 7.84 -6.90 -11.86
N PRO A 178 8.98 -7.09 -11.17
CA PRO A 178 9.35 -8.42 -10.70
C PRO A 178 8.29 -8.93 -9.72
N PRO A 179 8.05 -10.25 -9.67
CA PRO A 179 7.04 -10.81 -8.79
C PRO A 179 7.35 -10.46 -7.33
N ILE A 180 6.34 -9.99 -6.60
CA ILE A 180 6.46 -9.68 -5.18
C ILE A 180 6.29 -10.97 -4.38
N LYS A 181 7.36 -11.37 -3.69
CA LYS A 181 7.41 -12.60 -2.88
C LYS A 181 7.22 -12.35 -1.40
N GLN A 182 7.57 -11.14 -0.95
CA GLN A 182 7.54 -10.75 0.45
C GLN A 182 6.82 -9.41 0.58
N VAL A 183 5.91 -9.32 1.55
CA VAL A 183 5.18 -8.10 1.87
C VAL A 183 5.47 -7.71 3.31
N LEU A 184 5.88 -6.46 3.49
CA LEU A 184 6.17 -5.85 4.78
C LEU A 184 5.10 -4.85 5.16
N SER A 185 4.83 -4.72 6.45
CA SER A 185 4.10 -3.57 6.99
C SER A 185 4.77 -3.10 8.27
N LEU A 186 4.97 -1.79 8.38
CA LEU A 186 5.46 -1.16 9.59
C LEU A 186 4.28 -0.47 10.28
N MET A 187 4.07 -0.82 11.55
CA MET A 187 3.03 -0.20 12.36
C MET A 187 3.62 0.43 13.61
N SER A 188 3.28 1.69 13.83
CA SER A 188 3.55 2.40 15.07
C SER A 188 2.61 1.88 16.16
N LEU A 189 3.14 1.52 17.32
CA LEU A 189 2.33 1.07 18.44
C LEU A 189 1.64 2.27 19.08
N ASN A 190 0.33 2.38 18.92
CA ASN A 190 -0.49 3.36 19.59
C ASN A 190 -1.12 2.74 20.84
N GLU A 191 -0.51 2.94 22.01
CA GLU A 191 -0.96 2.33 23.28
C GLU A 191 -2.39 2.70 23.66
N ASP A 192 -2.89 3.84 23.19
CA ASP A 192 -4.28 4.29 23.38
C ASP A 192 -5.28 3.51 22.50
N GLY A 193 -4.78 2.70 21.57
CA GLY A 193 -5.56 1.89 20.64
C GLY A 193 -6.05 0.56 21.23
N PRO A 194 -6.86 -0.20 20.48
CA PRO A 194 -7.39 -1.49 20.92
C PRO A 194 -6.28 -2.45 21.38
N ASN A 195 -6.54 -3.19 22.46
CA ASN A 195 -5.60 -4.14 23.06
C ASN A 195 -4.23 -3.51 23.41
N GLY A 196 -4.22 -2.28 23.94
CA GLY A 196 -2.98 -1.57 24.26
C GLY A 196 -2.09 -1.31 23.03
N GLY A 197 -2.72 -1.05 21.88
CA GLY A 197 -2.05 -0.86 20.59
C GLY A 197 -1.78 -2.13 19.78
N TRP A 198 -1.95 -3.32 20.36
CA TRP A 198 -1.69 -4.58 19.68
C TRP A 198 -2.82 -5.06 18.76
N GLY A 199 -3.99 -4.40 18.79
CA GLY A 199 -5.13 -4.79 17.96
C GLY A 199 -4.84 -4.77 16.45
N LEU A 200 -3.97 -3.86 15.98
CA LEU A 200 -3.56 -3.82 14.58
C LEU A 200 -2.61 -4.98 14.22
N ARG A 201 -1.69 -5.37 15.11
CA ARG A 201 -0.86 -6.57 14.94
C ARG A 201 -1.76 -7.81 14.80
N ASP A 202 -2.72 -7.95 15.69
CA ASP A 202 -3.66 -9.09 15.68
C ASP A 202 -4.54 -9.09 14.42
N TRP A 203 -4.86 -7.90 13.91
CA TRP A 203 -5.54 -7.76 12.63
C TRP A 203 -4.65 -8.22 11.46
N TYR A 204 -3.37 -7.84 11.42
CA TYR A 204 -2.40 -8.33 10.43
C TYR A 204 -2.21 -9.85 10.51
N ALA A 205 -2.13 -10.43 11.71
CA ALA A 205 -1.95 -11.87 11.90
C ALA A 205 -3.06 -12.71 11.24
N ARG A 206 -4.30 -12.20 11.17
CA ARG A 206 -5.40 -12.88 10.46
C ARG A 206 -5.22 -12.95 8.94
N TRP A 207 -4.32 -12.14 8.38
CA TRP A 207 -3.93 -12.16 6.96
C TRP A 207 -2.67 -12.99 6.71
N GLY A 208 -2.17 -13.71 7.73
CA GLY A 208 -0.96 -14.53 7.64
C GLY A 208 0.34 -13.75 7.87
N PHE A 209 0.26 -12.49 8.29
CA PHE A 209 1.47 -11.75 8.66
C PHE A 209 2.01 -12.23 10.01
N GLU A 210 3.32 -12.36 10.08
CA GLU A 210 4.07 -12.65 11.29
C GLU A 210 4.82 -11.40 11.75
N GLN A 211 4.98 -11.25 13.06
CA GLN A 211 5.82 -10.20 13.63
C GLN A 211 7.29 -10.62 13.51
N ILE A 212 8.08 -9.87 12.74
CA ILE A 212 9.51 -10.15 12.52
C ILE A 212 10.44 -9.16 13.22
N GLY A 213 9.89 -8.08 13.79
CA GLY A 213 10.68 -7.08 14.51
C GLY A 213 9.86 -6.22 15.45
N HIS A 214 10.49 -5.76 16.54
CA HIS A 214 9.94 -4.80 17.49
C HIS A 214 11.03 -3.82 17.89
N MET A 215 10.96 -2.62 17.32
CA MET A 215 11.88 -1.53 17.60
C MET A 215 11.31 -0.68 18.73
N LYS A 216 11.92 -0.78 19.90
CA LYS A 216 11.50 -0.03 21.09
C LYS A 216 12.01 1.40 21.03
N ARG A 217 11.13 2.37 21.31
CA ARG A 217 11.46 3.79 21.48
C ARG A 217 12.24 4.35 20.28
N VAL A 218 11.80 4.01 19.06
CA VAL A 218 12.46 4.44 17.81
C VAL A 218 11.82 5.68 17.21
N GLY A 219 10.52 5.91 17.48
CA GLY A 219 9.81 7.13 17.13
C GLY A 219 9.67 8.07 18.34
N TYR A 220 9.54 9.36 18.09
CA TYR A 220 9.21 10.35 19.12
C TYR A 220 8.21 11.37 18.57
N LYS A 221 7.01 11.42 19.17
CA LYS A 221 5.91 12.28 18.71
C LYS A 221 4.97 12.60 19.87
N PHE A 222 4.42 13.83 19.88
CA PHE A 222 3.57 14.34 20.96
C PHE A 222 4.17 14.19 22.37
N GLY A 223 5.49 14.42 22.48
CA GLY A 223 6.19 14.36 23.77
C GLY A 223 6.40 12.95 24.34
N ARG A 224 6.14 11.89 23.56
CA ARG A 224 6.34 10.51 24.00
C ARG A 224 7.11 9.68 22.97
N TRP A 225 7.81 8.67 23.48
CA TRP A 225 8.46 7.64 22.67
C TRP A 225 7.44 6.66 22.11
N VAL A 226 7.68 6.19 20.89
CA VAL A 226 6.78 5.30 20.16
C VAL A 226 7.57 4.08 19.68
N ASP A 227 7.05 2.90 19.97
CA ASP A 227 7.56 1.63 19.46
C ASP A 227 7.04 1.40 18.03
N VAL A 228 7.84 0.73 17.20
CA VAL A 228 7.45 0.33 15.84
C VAL A 228 7.58 -1.18 15.71
N VAL A 229 6.53 -1.81 15.22
CA VAL A 229 6.45 -3.26 14.99
C VAL A 229 6.50 -3.52 13.49
N MET A 230 7.34 -4.46 13.09
CA MET A 230 7.50 -4.88 11.71
C MET A 230 6.80 -6.22 11.50
N MET A 231 5.88 -6.24 10.54
CA MET A 231 5.09 -7.40 10.15
C MET A 231 5.53 -7.87 8.75
N GLN A 232 5.56 -9.17 8.51
CA GLN A 232 5.92 -9.77 7.22
C GLN A 232 4.98 -10.91 6.83
N VAL A 233 4.65 -11.03 5.56
CA VAL A 233 3.98 -12.21 4.98
C VAL A 233 4.64 -12.61 3.67
N SER A 234 4.72 -13.92 3.42
CA SER A 234 5.17 -14.47 2.15
C SER A 234 4.00 -14.65 1.18
N LEU A 235 4.24 -14.38 -0.11
CA LEU A 235 3.31 -14.60 -1.21
C LEU A 235 3.72 -15.80 -2.09
N GLU A 236 4.68 -16.61 -1.65
CA GLU A 236 5.08 -17.86 -2.30
C GLU A 236 4.08 -18.99 -2.06
#